data_AF-A0A954TCF6-F1
#
_entry.id   AF-A0A954TCF6-F1
#
_cell.length_a   1.000
_cell.length_b   1.000
_cell.length_c   1.000
_cell.angle_alpha   90.00
_cell.angle_beta   90.00
_cell.angle_gamma   90.00
#
_symmetry.space_group_name_H-M   'P 1'
#
loop_
_entity.id
_entity.type
_entity.pdbx_description
1 polymer ?
#
loop_
_entity_poly.entity_id
_entity_poly.type
_entity_poly.pdbx_seq_one_letter_code
_entity_poly.pdbx_strand_id
1 'polypeptide(L)'
;MAEWLRRLAFIGAVGLLAFLGLHTPATVQSQTRSATDARSAAQVHVNLLPSGLQQVVVFDDNTQSMAVYHIEPNNGKIQLKSVRSLVWDLKMEQFNGEVPLPSELREVQP
;
A
#
# COMPACT_ATOMS: atom_id res chain seq x y z
N MET A 1 -31.31 -44.98 -21.37
CA MET A 1 -31.13 -43.54 -21.04
C MET A 1 -29.65 -43.28 -20.86
N ALA A 2 -29.12 -42.29 -21.57
CA ALA A 2 -27.81 -42.35 -22.24
C ALA A 2 -26.59 -42.05 -21.35
N GLU A 3 -25.54 -42.89 -21.47
CA GLU A 3 -24.17 -42.70 -20.93
C GLU A 3 -23.62 -41.28 -21.16
N TRP A 4 -24.03 -40.63 -22.24
CA TRP A 4 -23.64 -39.26 -22.60
C TRP A 4 -24.12 -38.21 -21.59
N LEU A 5 -25.34 -38.35 -21.03
CA LEU A 5 -25.82 -37.47 -19.97
C LEU A 5 -24.97 -37.60 -18.70
N ARG A 6 -24.50 -38.81 -18.40
CA ARG A 6 -23.69 -39.09 -17.20
C ARG A 6 -22.30 -38.45 -17.28
N ARG A 7 -21.72 -38.42 -18.49
CA ARG A 7 -20.42 -37.76 -18.75
C ARG A 7 -20.51 -36.24 -18.69
N LEU A 8 -21.58 -35.65 -19.23
CA LEU A 8 -21.81 -34.21 -19.16
C LEU A 8 -22.02 -33.73 -17.72
N ALA A 9 -22.80 -34.48 -16.92
CA ALA A 9 -22.98 -34.17 -15.51
C ALA A 9 -21.66 -34.21 -14.72
N PHE A 10 -20.79 -35.17 -15.03
CA PHE A 10 -19.49 -35.29 -14.36
C PHE A 10 -18.54 -34.13 -14.72
N ILE A 11 -18.46 -33.74 -15.99
CA ILE A 11 -17.65 -32.59 -16.42
C ILE A 11 -18.15 -31.29 -15.78
N GLY A 12 -19.48 -31.11 -15.73
CA GLY A 12 -20.09 -29.96 -15.05
C GLY A 12 -19.77 -29.92 -13.55
N ALA A 13 -19.83 -31.06 -12.86
CA ALA A 13 -19.52 -31.15 -11.44
C ALA A 13 -18.05 -30.86 -11.14
N VAL A 14 -17.11 -31.35 -11.96
CA VAL A 14 -15.67 -31.07 -11.81
C VAL A 14 -15.35 -29.61 -12.09
N GLY A 15 -15.97 -29.02 -13.13
CA GLY A 15 -15.85 -27.59 -13.41
C GLY A 15 -16.38 -26.72 -12.26
N LEU A 16 -17.52 -27.10 -11.66
CA LEU A 16 -18.11 -26.41 -10.51
C LEU A 16 -17.19 -26.47 -9.27
N LEU A 17 -16.61 -27.64 -8.99
CA LEU A 17 -15.68 -27.82 -7.87
C LEU A 17 -14.37 -27.04 -8.06
N ALA A 18 -13.83 -27.01 -9.27
CA ALA A 18 -12.65 -26.19 -9.59
C ALA A 18 -12.96 -24.69 -9.49
N PHE A 19 -14.12 -24.26 -9.97
CA PHE A 19 -14.57 -22.87 -9.85
C PHE A 19 -14.72 -22.47 -8.37
N LEU A 20 -15.31 -23.31 -7.52
CA LEU A 20 -15.48 -23.00 -6.10
C LEU A 20 -14.16 -23.06 -5.30
N GLY A 21 -13.20 -23.91 -5.68
CA GLY A 21 -11.97 -24.13 -4.94
C GLY A 21 -10.82 -23.14 -5.20
N LEU A 22 -10.82 -22.43 -6.33
CA LEU A 22 -9.72 -21.53 -6.73
C LEU A 22 -9.97 -20.02 -6.47
N HIS A 23 -11.14 -19.62 -5.97
CA HIS A 23 -11.38 -18.22 -5.62
C HIS A 23 -10.81 -17.94 -4.23
N THR A 24 -9.50 -17.69 -4.15
CA THR A 24 -8.92 -17.05 -2.97
C THR A 24 -9.45 -15.61 -2.91
N PRO A 25 -10.12 -15.19 -1.81
CA PRO A 25 -10.53 -13.81 -1.69
C PRO A 25 -9.27 -12.96 -1.58
N ALA A 26 -9.03 -12.09 -2.57
CA ALA A 26 -8.08 -11.01 -2.40
C ALA A 26 -8.59 -10.15 -1.23
N THR A 27 -7.90 -10.21 -0.09
CA THR A 27 -8.23 -9.38 1.06
C THR A 27 -7.90 -7.94 0.70
N VAL A 28 -8.91 -7.20 0.24
CA VAL A 28 -8.81 -5.75 0.06
C VAL A 28 -8.82 -5.13 1.46
N GLN A 29 -7.64 -4.73 1.94
CA GLN A 29 -7.54 -3.95 3.16
C GLN A 29 -8.02 -2.52 2.89
N SER A 30 -9.27 -2.22 3.27
CA SER A 30 -9.73 -0.84 3.34
C SER A 30 -9.09 -0.15 4.53
N GLN A 31 -8.19 0.81 4.31
CA GLN A 31 -7.75 1.71 5.36
C GLN A 31 -8.86 2.74 5.61
N THR A 32 -9.72 2.51 6.60
CA THR A 32 -10.64 3.55 7.06
C THR A 32 -9.82 4.53 7.91
N ARG A 33 -9.75 5.81 7.52
CA ARG A 33 -9.31 6.87 8.44
C ARG A 33 -10.25 6.83 9.64
N SER A 34 -9.79 6.31 10.77
CA SER A 34 -10.51 6.47 12.03
C SER A 34 -10.43 7.95 12.39
N ALA A 35 -11.56 8.65 12.30
CA ALA A 35 -11.70 10.01 12.81
C ALA A 35 -11.75 9.96 14.34
N THR A 36 -10.63 9.58 14.96
CA THR A 36 -10.44 9.66 16.41
C THR A 36 -9.51 10.84 16.65
N ASP A 37 -10.08 11.96 17.12
CA ASP A 37 -9.43 13.19 17.57
C ASP A 37 -8.17 13.63 16.80
N ALA A 38 -8.30 14.71 16.03
CA ALA A 38 -7.23 15.39 15.30
C ALA A 38 -6.18 16.09 16.20
N ARG A 39 -5.74 15.43 17.27
CA ARG A 39 -4.52 15.78 18.00
C ARG A 39 -3.41 14.87 17.51
N SER A 40 -2.74 15.33 16.45
CA SER A 40 -1.44 14.89 15.97
C SER A 40 -1.11 13.40 16.15
N ALA A 41 -1.91 12.55 15.52
CA ALA A 41 -1.59 11.13 15.43
C ALA A 41 -0.54 10.91 14.34
N ALA A 42 0.54 10.20 14.69
CA ALA A 42 1.51 9.76 13.69
C ALA A 42 0.80 8.94 12.60
N GLN A 43 1.06 9.29 11.34
CA GLN A 43 0.53 8.61 10.18
C GLN A 43 1.40 7.39 9.87
N VAL A 44 0.78 6.25 9.58
CA VAL A 44 1.50 5.00 9.31
C VAL A 44 1.08 4.45 7.95
N HIS A 45 2.06 4.21 7.09
CA HIS A 45 1.88 3.58 5.79
C HIS A 45 2.60 2.25 5.76
N VAL A 46 1.95 1.24 5.18
CA VAL A 46 2.50 -0.11 5.08
C VAL A 46 2.47 -0.55 3.62
N ASN A 47 3.59 -1.03 3.11
CA ASN A 47 3.73 -1.53 1.75
C ASN A 47 4.50 -2.86 1.75
N LEU A 48 4.19 -3.76 0.81
CA LEU A 48 4.96 -4.98 0.58
C LEU A 48 5.95 -4.73 -0.55
N LEU A 49 7.25 -4.89 -0.28
CA LEU A 49 8.28 -4.74 -1.31
C LEU A 49 8.36 -6.01 -2.19
N PRO A 50 8.85 -5.89 -3.43
CA PRO A 50 9.12 -7.05 -4.28
C PRO A 50 10.09 -8.07 -3.66
N SER A 51 10.93 -7.64 -2.70
CA SER A 51 11.81 -8.50 -1.92
C SER A 51 11.08 -9.38 -0.89
N GLY A 52 9.78 -9.20 -0.71
CA GLY A 52 8.97 -9.88 0.31
C GLY A 52 9.03 -9.23 1.70
N LEU A 53 9.83 -8.17 1.89
CA LEU A 53 9.85 -7.40 3.13
C LEU A 53 8.62 -6.49 3.21
N GLN A 54 8.03 -6.39 4.39
CA GLN A 54 7.03 -5.37 4.66
C GLN A 54 7.73 -4.06 5.05
N GLN A 55 7.51 -2.99 4.31
CA GLN A 55 7.97 -1.65 4.65
C GLN A 55 6.89 -0.91 5.43
N VAL A 56 7.26 -0.40 6.60
CA VAL A 56 6.42 0.45 7.44
C VAL A 56 7.05 1.84 7.48
N VAL A 57 6.32 2.84 7.01
CA VAL A 57 6.72 4.25 7.06
C VAL A 57 5.86 4.94 8.10
N VAL A 58 6.50 5.55 9.09
CA VAL A 58 5.85 6.32 10.14
C VAL A 58 6.19 7.79 9.93
N PHE A 59 5.19 8.65 9.88
CA PHE A 59 5.32 10.09 9.79
C PHE A 59 4.70 10.73 11.03
N ASP A 60 5.47 11.54 11.75
CA ASP A 60 4.97 12.31 12.89
C ASP A 60 4.81 13.78 12.50
N ASP A 61 3.56 14.22 12.42
CA ASP A 61 3.18 15.58 12.05
C ASP A 61 3.70 16.63 13.05
N ASN A 62 3.89 16.27 14.34
CA ASN A 62 4.37 17.22 15.35
C ASN A 62 5.84 17.58 15.15
N THR A 63 6.66 16.56 14.91
CA THR A 63 8.11 16.71 14.76
C THR A 63 8.54 16.82 13.30
N GLN A 64 7.58 16.75 12.38
CA GLN A 64 7.78 16.66 10.94
C GLN A 64 8.88 15.66 10.58
N SER A 65 8.87 14.50 11.23
CA SER A 65 9.91 13.47 11.10
C SER A 65 9.34 12.19 10.52
N MET A 66 10.13 11.53 9.69
CA MET A 66 9.78 10.27 9.03
C MET A 66 10.75 9.18 9.44
N ALA A 67 10.21 8.01 9.79
CA ALA A 67 10.95 6.79 10.01
C ALA A 67 10.52 5.69 9.04
N VAL A 68 11.47 4.92 8.52
CA VAL A 68 11.24 3.80 7.62
C VAL A 68 11.76 2.53 8.26
N TYR A 69 10.90 1.53 8.40
CA TYR A 69 11.23 0.20 8.92
C TYR A 69 10.98 -0.85 7.85
N HIS A 70 11.79 -1.91 7.86
CA HIS A 70 11.53 -3.15 7.13
C HIS A 70 11.27 -4.27 8.13
N ILE A 71 10.23 -5.04 7.89
CA ILE A 71 9.83 -6.18 8.70
C ILE A 71 9.99 -7.44 7.85
N GLU A 72 10.81 -8.37 8.35
CA GLU A 72 10.99 -9.68 7.74
C GLU A 72 9.73 -10.55 7.95
N PRO A 73 9.17 -11.15 6.89
CA PRO A 73 7.89 -11.87 6.98
C PRO A 73 7.98 -13.17 7.78
N ASN A 74 9.15 -13.81 7.82
CA ASN A 74 9.31 -15.15 8.38
C ASN A 74 9.47 -15.16 9.91
N ASN A 75 10.11 -14.13 10.46
CA ASN A 75 10.47 -14.06 11.88
C ASN A 75 9.97 -12.76 12.55
N GLY A 76 9.36 -11.84 11.81
CA GLY A 76 8.90 -10.56 12.31
C GLY A 76 10.02 -9.59 12.70
N LYS A 77 11.27 -9.84 12.29
CA LYS A 77 12.40 -8.98 12.65
C LYS A 77 12.22 -7.60 12.05
N ILE A 78 12.24 -6.59 12.93
CA ILE A 78 12.10 -5.19 12.56
C ILE A 78 13.49 -4.58 12.40
N GLN A 79 13.73 -3.96 11.25
CA GLN A 79 14.97 -3.24 10.95
C GLN A 79 14.65 -1.78 10.65
N LEU A 80 15.21 -0.86 11.43
CA LEU A 80 15.13 0.57 11.12
C LEU A 80 16.07 0.88 9.95
N LYS A 81 15.53 1.45 8.88
CA LYS A 81 16.26 1.78 7.65
C LYS A 81 16.68 3.25 7.60
N SER A 82 15.81 4.15 8.06
CA SER A 82 16.07 5.58 8.02
C SER A 82 15.21 6.31 9.04
N VAL A 83 15.74 7.39 9.62
CA VAL A 83 15.00 8.41 10.36
C VAL A 83 15.48 9.76 9.85
N ARG A 84 14.56 10.62 9.41
CA ARG A 84 14.89 11.95 8.88
C ARG A 84 13.84 12.97 9.27
N SER A 85 14.31 14.17 9.66
CA SER A 85 13.45 15.34 9.77
C SER A 85 13.18 15.91 8.38
N LEU A 86 11.91 16.12 8.07
CA LEU A 86 11.43 16.68 6.81
C LEU A 86 11.23 18.21 6.87
N VAL A 87 11.54 18.86 8.01
CA VAL A 87 11.34 20.31 8.21
C VAL A 87 11.93 21.15 7.07
N TRP A 88 13.15 20.82 6.64
CA TRP A 88 13.83 21.56 5.58
C TRP A 88 13.41 21.09 4.19
N ASP A 89 13.20 19.78 4.03
CA ASP A 89 12.74 19.19 2.77
C ASP A 89 11.40 19.78 2.32
N LEU A 90 10.49 20.04 3.26
CA LEU A 90 9.18 20.66 3.02
C LEU A 90 9.23 22.18 2.84
N LYS A 91 10.36 22.82 3.13
CA LYS A 91 10.57 24.27 2.96
C LYS A 91 11.31 24.61 1.67
N MET A 92 11.92 23.63 1.01
CA MET A 92 12.59 23.88 -0.26
C MET A 92 11.55 24.20 -1.34
N GLU A 93 11.65 25.37 -1.95
CA GLU A 93 10.73 25.77 -3.02
C GLU A 93 11.03 25.02 -4.32
N GLN A 94 12.31 24.82 -4.64
CA GLN A 94 12.75 24.19 -5.89
C GLN A 94 14.05 23.40 -5.66
N PHE A 95 13.97 22.09 -5.90
CA PHE A 95 15.11 21.18 -5.96
C PHE A 95 14.74 20.05 -6.93
N ASN A 96 15.58 19.76 -7.92
CA ASN A 96 15.29 18.83 -9.02
C ASN A 96 14.02 19.16 -9.85
N GLY A 97 13.67 20.45 -9.98
CA GLY A 97 12.56 20.87 -10.85
C GLY A 97 12.99 20.87 -12.33
N GLU A 98 12.11 20.38 -13.20
CA GLU A 98 12.20 20.58 -14.65
C GLU A 98 11.20 21.67 -15.09
N VAL A 99 11.45 22.30 -16.23
CA VAL A 99 10.57 23.34 -16.79
C VAL A 99 9.24 22.71 -17.26
N PRO A 100 8.08 23.35 -17.01
CA PRO A 100 7.89 24.61 -16.28
C PRO A 100 8.01 24.43 -14.77
N LEU A 101 8.68 25.38 -14.12
CA LEU A 101 8.86 25.38 -12.68
C LEU A 101 7.50 25.55 -11.97
N PRO A 102 7.35 25.01 -10.74
CA PRO A 102 6.12 25.19 -9.96
C PRO A 102 5.74 26.65 -9.68
N SER A 103 6.68 27.61 -9.76
CA SER A 103 6.39 29.04 -9.68
C SER A 103 5.74 29.56 -10.95
N GLU A 104 6.26 29.17 -12.11
CA GLU A 104 5.75 29.56 -13.44
C GLU A 104 4.34 29.01 -13.67
N LEU A 105 4.03 27.81 -13.17
CA LEU A 105 2.68 27.24 -13.22
C LEU A 105 1.65 28.05 -12.42
N ARG A 106 2.04 28.68 -11.30
CA ARG A 106 1.12 29.50 -10.48
C ARG A 106 0.75 30.81 -11.16
N GLU A 107 1.62 31.32 -12.03
CA GLU A 107 1.37 32.54 -12.80
C GLU A 107 0.41 32.29 -13.98
N VAL A 108 0.36 31.05 -14.48
CA VAL A 108 -0.51 30.65 -15.59
C VAL A 108 -1.88 30.14 -15.12
N GLN A 109 -2.00 29.73 -13.85
CA GLN A 109 -3.27 29.29 -13.28
C GLN A 109 -4.14 30.51 -12.88
N PRO A 110 -5.37 30.64 -13.43
CA PRO A 110 -6.27 31.78 -13.14
C PRO A 110 -6.85 31.77 -11.73
#